data_AF-A0A5M8QBS0-F1
#
_entry.id   AF-A0A5M8QBS0-F1
#
_cell.length_a   1.000
_cell.length_b   1.000
_cell.length_c   1.000
_cell.angle_alpha   90.00
_cell.angle_beta   90.00
_cell.angle_gamma   90.00
#
_symmetry.space_group_name_H-M   'P 1'
#
loop_
_entity.id
_entity.type
_entity.pdbx_description
1 polymer ?
#
loop_
_entity_poly.entity_id
_entity_poly.type
_entity_poly.pdbx_seq_one_letter_code
_entity_poly.pdbx_strand_id
1 'polypeptide(L)' 'MRNKKVIDLVLILLTYVVVKVVKKVIGFNYNPFKEGIMTVNFLVDVAIWGTVYAILYFLFKIIRAKTGWGAERGEHV' A
#
# COMPACT_ATOMS: atom_id res chain seq x y z
N MET A 1 -3.27 -22.37 -11.82
CA MET A 1 -3.76 -21.34 -10.87
C MET A 1 -2.74 -20.21 -10.83
N ARG A 2 -3.05 -19.04 -11.40
CA ARG A 2 -2.13 -17.88 -11.35
C ARG A 2 -1.97 -17.51 -9.87
N ASN A 3 -0.73 -17.54 -9.35
CA ASN A 3 -0.42 -17.44 -7.93
C ASN A 3 -0.82 -16.07 -7.36
N LYS A 4 -2.09 -15.89 -6.98
CA LYS A 4 -2.61 -14.65 -6.37
C LYS A 4 -1.76 -14.21 -5.17
N LYS A 5 -1.26 -15.17 -4.39
CA LYS A 5 -0.33 -14.95 -3.27
C LYS A 5 0.96 -14.22 -3.65
N VAL A 6 1.49 -14.46 -4.86
CA VAL A 6 2.72 -13.79 -5.33
C VAL A 6 2.43 -12.32 -5.64
N ILE A 7 1.28 -12.03 -6.26
CA ILE A 7 0.86 -10.65 -6.56
C ILE A 7 0.65 -9.86 -5.26
N ASP A 8 0.01 -10.47 -4.26
CA ASP A 8 -0.23 -9.83 -2.96
C ASP A 8 1.09 -9.55 -2.22
N LEU A 9 2.05 -10.47 -2.28
CA LEU A 9 3.37 -10.30 -1.67
C LEU A 9 4.19 -9.20 -2.37
N VAL A 10 4.15 -9.15 -3.70
CA VAL A 10 4.78 -8.07 -4.48
C VAL A 10 4.14 -6.71 -4.14
N LEU A 11 2.82 -6.65 -3.97
CA LEU A 11 2.12 -5.42 -3.61
C LEU A 11 2.54 -4.91 -2.23
N ILE A 12 2.69 -5.80 -1.25
CA ILE A 12 3.16 -5.45 0.10
C ILE A 12 4.59 -4.90 0.05
N LEU A 13 5.49 -5.57 -0.69
CA LEU A 13 6.86 -5.11 -0.87
C LEU A 13 6.92 -3.75 -1.55
N LEU A 14 6.11 -3.55 -2.60
CA LEU A 14 6.01 -2.27 -3.29
C LEU A 14 5.50 -1.17 -2.35
N THR A 15 4.45 -1.46 -1.58
CA THR A 15 3.89 -0.53 -0.58
C THR A 15 4.96 -0.13 0.43
N TYR A 16 5.74 -1.09 0.94
CA TYR A 16 6.83 -0.81 1.87
C TYR A 16 7.88 0.14 1.26
N VAL A 17 8.30 -0.10 0.02
CA VAL A 17 9.28 0.75 -0.69
C VAL A 17 8.73 2.16 -0.86
N VAL A 18 7.47 2.29 -1.31
CA VAL A 18 6.83 3.61 -1.50
C VAL A 18 6.70 4.36 -0.18
N VAL A 19 6.27 3.70 0.89
CA VAL A 19 6.20 4.32 2.23
C VAL A 19 7.57 4.80 2.69
N LYS A 20 8.63 4.00 2.48
CA LYS A 20 10.03 4.38 2.79
C LYS A 20 10.45 5.64 2.03
N VAL A 21 10.13 5.74 0.74
CA VAL A 21 10.43 6.91 -0.08
C VAL A 21 9.66 8.13 0.40
N VAL A 22 8.35 8.00 0.64
CA VAL A 22 7.50 9.09 1.13
C VAL A 22 8.01 9.63 2.47
N LYS A 23 8.28 8.75 3.44
CA LYS A 23 8.84 9.13 4.75
C LYS A 23 10.17 9.86 4.61
N LYS A 24 11.04 9.41 3.69
CA LYS A 24 12.32 10.09 3.41
C LYS A 24 12.11 11.48 2.79
N VAL A 25 11.16 11.64 1.86
CA VAL A 25 10.87 12.92 1.19
C VAL A 25 10.31 13.96 2.17
N ILE A 26 9.44 13.55 3.08
CA ILE A 26 8.86 14.45 4.09
C ILE A 26 9.75 14.62 5.33
N GLY A 27 10.94 14.00 5.36
CA GLY A 27 11.87 14.05 6.50
C GLY A 27 11.37 13.35 7.77
N PHE A 28 10.35 12.49 7.65
CA PHE A 28 9.75 11.79 8.78
C PHE A 28 10.56 10.53 9.13
N ASN A 29 11.20 10.54 10.29
CA ASN A 29 11.98 9.42 10.81
C ASN A 29 11.43 8.98 12.16
N TYR A 30 10.58 7.96 12.13
CA TYR A 30 9.99 7.36 13.32
C TYR A 30 10.43 5.91 13.47
N ASN A 31 10.80 5.52 14.68
CA ASN A 31 11.13 4.14 15.01
C ASN A 31 10.28 3.62 16.19
N PRO A 32 9.33 2.69 15.94
CA PRO A 32 8.42 2.20 16.98
C PRO A 32 9.13 1.42 18.10
N PHE A 33 10.31 0.85 17.85
CA PHE A 33 11.09 0.12 18.86
C PHE A 33 11.92 1.05 19.75
N LYS A 34 12.15 2.30 19.34
CA LYS A 34 12.89 3.29 20.11
C LYS A 34 11.97 4.31 20.80
N GLU A 35 10.96 4.77 20.07
CA GLU A 35 10.05 5.82 20.52
C GLU A 35 8.76 5.27 21.14
N GLY A 36 8.38 4.03 20.82
CA GLY A 36 7.20 3.38 21.36
C GLY A 36 5.90 3.68 20.61
N ILE A 37 4.94 2.78 20.71
CA ILE A 37 3.69 2.78 19.93
C ILE A 37 2.62 3.76 20.42
N MET A 38 2.76 4.33 21.62
CA MET A 38 1.80 5.31 22.18
C MET A 38 2.25 6.75 21.93
N THR A 39 2.84 7.02 20.76
CA THR A 39 3.33 8.34 20.39
C THR A 39 2.49 8.93 19.25
N VAL A 40 2.41 10.25 19.16
CA VAL A 40 1.79 10.91 18.00
C VAL A 40 2.52 10.53 16.71
N ASN A 41 3.84 10.32 16.78
CA ASN A 41 4.63 9.83 15.66
C ASN A 41 4.16 8.45 15.17
N PHE A 42 3.77 7.54 16.07
CA PHE A 42 3.15 6.27 15.65
C PHE A 42 1.88 6.49 14.83
N LEU A 43 1.00 7.37 15.28
CA LEU A 43 -0.26 7.65 14.58
C LEU A 43 0.00 8.25 13.19
N VAL A 44 0.97 9.17 13.09
CA VAL A 44 1.40 9.73 11.80
C VAL A 44 2.01 8.64 10.91
N ASP A 45 2.83 7.75 11.46
CA ASP A 45 3.42 6.63 10.73
C ASP A 45 2.34 5.72 10.10
N VAL A 46 1.35 5.35 10.91
CA VAL A 46 0.19 4.55 10.48
C VAL A 46 -0.64 5.30 9.44
N ALA A 47 -0.86 6.60 9.62
CA ALA A 47 -1.59 7.42 8.66
C ALA A 47 -0.87 7.50 7.30
N ILE A 48 0.46 7.63 7.28
CA ILE A 48 1.26 7.59 6.05
C ILE A 48 1.12 6.23 5.36
N TRP A 49 1.24 5.14 6.13
CA TRP A 49 1.04 3.78 5.60
C TRP A 49 -0.35 3.60 4.98
N GLY A 50 -1.40 4.00 5.70
CA GLY A 50 -2.78 3.90 5.22
C GLY A 50 -3.03 4.73 3.97
N THR A 51 -2.50 5.96 3.94
CA THR A 51 -2.64 6.86 2.79
C THR A 51 -1.95 6.28 1.55
N VAL A 52 -0.70 5.81 1.67
CA VAL A 52 0.03 5.20 0.56
C VAL A 52 -0.67 3.93 0.07
N TYR A 53 -1.12 3.08 0.98
CA TYR A 53 -1.85 1.87 0.62
C TYR A 53 -3.15 2.19 -0.13
N ALA A 54 -3.92 3.17 0.34
CA ALA A 54 -5.14 3.61 -0.33
C ALA A 54 -4.85 4.11 -1.75
N ILE A 55 -3.83 4.95 -1.93
CA ILE A 55 -3.40 5.46 -3.24
C ILE A 55 -3.04 4.30 -4.17
N LEU A 56 -2.19 3.37 -3.72
CA LEU A 56 -1.81 2.20 -4.52
C LEU A 56 -3.03 1.34 -4.87
N TYR A 57 -3.92 1.07 -3.92
CA TYR A 57 -5.15 0.33 -4.15
C TYR A 57 -6.02 0.98 -5.23
N PHE A 58 -6.23 2.30 -5.16
CA PHE A 58 -6.96 3.06 -6.17
C PHE A 58 -6.28 3.00 -7.54
N LEU A 59 -4.96 3.17 -7.61
CA LEU A 59 -4.20 3.05 -8.85
C LEU A 59 -4.35 1.65 -9.47
N PHE A 60 -4.21 0.59 -8.65
CA PHE A 60 -4.43 -0.79 -9.11
C PHE A 60 -5.86 -1.02 -9.59
N LYS A 61 -6.86 -0.46 -8.91
CA LYS A 61 -8.27 -0.53 -9.34
C LYS A 61 -8.46 0.13 -10.70
N ILE A 62 -7.89 1.32 -10.92
CA ILE A 62 -7.97 2.06 -12.18
C ILE A 62 -7.25 1.30 -13.31
N ILE A 63 -6.04 0.79 -13.05
CA ILE A 63 -5.27 0.02 -14.03
C ILE A 63 -6.03 -1.24 -14.45
N ARG A 64 -6.62 -1.98 -13.49
CA ARG A 64 -7.44 -3.16 -13.78
C ARG A 64 -8.68 -2.82 -14.60
N ALA A 65 -9.34 -1.70 -14.33
CA ALA A 65 -10.48 -1.23 -15.11
C ALA A 65 -10.09 -0.87 -16.55
N LYS A 66 -8.93 -0.23 -16.76
CA LYS A 66 -8.44 0.14 -18.11
C LYS A 66 -7.90 -1.02 -18.93
N THR A 67 -7.34 -2.05 -18.29
CA THR A 67 -6.71 -3.18 -19.00
C THR A 67 -7.70 -4.28 -19.43
N GLY A 68 -9.02 -4.06 -19.31
CA GLY A 68 -10.03 -5.04 -19.74
C GLY A 68 -10.03 -6.35 -18.95
N TRP A 69 -9.15 -6.52 -17.95
CA TRP A 69 -9.06 -7.73 -17.13
C TRP A 69 -10.31 -7.96 -16.26
N GLY A 70 -11.21 -6.98 -16.18
CA GLY A 70 -12.54 -7.11 -15.58
C GLY A 70 -13.60 -7.70 -16.52
N ALA A 71 -13.43 -7.62 -17.84
CA ALA A 71 -14.46 -8.07 -18.81
C ALA A 71 -14.55 -9.60 -18.93
N GLU A 72 -13.49 -10.35 -18.60
CA GLU A 72 -13.47 -11.82 -18.70
C GLU A 72 -13.73 -12.55 -17.38
N ARG A 73 -13.86 -11.84 -16.25
CA ARG A 73 -14.24 -12.46 -14.97
C ARG A 73 -15.57 -11.91 -14.52
N GLY A 74 -16.60 -12.47 -15.13
CA GLY A 74 -18.01 -12.44 -14.75
C GLY A 74 -18.30 -11.67 -13.47
N GLU A 75 -18.79 -10.46 -13.66
CA GLU A 75 -19.80 -9.88 -12.81
C GLU A 75 -21.07 -10.73 -12.98
N HIS A 76 -21.04 -11.94 -12.42
CA HIS A 76 -22.24 -12.65 -12.04
C HIS A 76 -22.34 -12.50 -10.53
N VAL A 77 -23.19 -11.53 -10.17
CA VAL A 77 -23.75 -11.22 -8.85
C VAL A 77 -22.88 -10.37 -7.93
#